data_AF-A0A536HDL8-F1
#
_entry.id   AF-A0A536HDL8-F1
#
_cell.length_a   1.000
_cell.length_b   1.000
_cell.length_c   1.000
_cell.angle_alpha   90.00
_cell.angle_beta   90.00
_cell.angle_gamma   90.00
#
_symmetry.space_group_name_H-M   'P 1'
#
loop_
_entity.id
_entity.type
_entity.pdbx_description
1 polymer ?
#
loop_
_entity_poly.entity_id
_entity_poly.type
_entity_poly.pdbx_seq_one_letter_code
_entity_poly.pdbx_strand_id
1 'polypeptide(L)'
;AVKGSRYVSHIKRLAVEQKSIDMVVEPAVRLGEKLGPILFQLQANFHLDLERLARFLAMLPDHPRFAFEFRHDSWLIPAVCDLLRAHRIALCIPDHPKMPKVFEITSDFAYVRMHLPSQGLGYGKRALQPWADRAGAWRARGLDVFVYFNNDMEGHAIKDASHQRWPNAQGFTRLARYVKELAERPAWMMARTGRVAVLVGVLMCLPGGVGLVLGFILRDHRGSWLVLGMGLLFLTTGLGYIAWGAMRLRSLRRPA
;
A
#
# COMPACT_ATOMS: atom_id res chain seq x y z
N ALA A 1 1.27 -0.09 -6.83
CA ALA A 1 2.30 -1.13 -6.82
C ALA A 1 1.68 -2.44 -6.37
N VAL A 2 2.20 -3.56 -6.84
CA VAL A 2 1.85 -4.90 -6.33
C VAL A 2 3.02 -5.38 -5.50
N LYS A 3 2.77 -5.94 -4.31
CA LYS A 3 3.83 -6.56 -3.54
C LYS A 3 4.10 -7.95 -4.10
N GLY A 4 5.36 -8.24 -4.43
CA GLY A 4 5.80 -9.55 -4.86
C GLY A 4 5.57 -10.62 -3.77
N SER A 5 5.59 -11.88 -4.18
CA SER A 5 5.31 -12.98 -3.25
C SER A 5 6.29 -13.02 -2.08
N ARG A 6 5.75 -13.17 -0.87
CA ARG A 6 6.53 -13.45 0.34
C ARG A 6 7.27 -14.78 0.21
N TYR A 7 6.70 -15.75 -0.50
CA TYR A 7 7.37 -17.01 -0.78
C TYR A 7 8.68 -16.79 -1.53
N VAL A 8 8.65 -15.95 -2.58
CA VAL A 8 9.84 -15.62 -3.38
C VAL A 8 10.86 -14.82 -2.55
N SER A 9 10.42 -13.75 -1.90
CA SER A 9 11.33 -12.77 -1.28
C SER A 9 11.84 -13.13 0.13
N HIS A 10 11.02 -13.80 0.95
CA HIS A 10 11.32 -14.08 2.36
C HIS A 10 11.62 -15.57 2.61
N ILE A 11 10.82 -16.48 2.01
CA ILE A 11 10.92 -17.91 2.31
C ILE A 11 12.04 -18.54 1.47
N LYS A 12 11.93 -18.44 0.15
CA LYS A 12 12.91 -18.97 -0.80
C LYS A 12 14.07 -18.02 -1.06
N ARG A 13 13.96 -16.76 -0.60
CA ARG A 13 15.05 -15.78 -0.65
C ARG A 13 15.66 -15.71 -2.05
N LEU A 14 14.81 -15.51 -3.06
CA LEU A 14 15.12 -15.46 -4.49
C LEU A 14 15.59 -16.77 -5.14
N ALA A 15 15.79 -17.85 -4.38
CA ALA A 15 16.10 -19.18 -4.92
C ALA A 15 14.80 -19.90 -5.35
N VAL A 16 14.23 -19.45 -6.45
CA VAL A 16 12.99 -19.96 -7.03
C VAL A 16 13.15 -20.28 -8.52
N GLU A 17 12.20 -21.00 -9.08
CA GLU A 17 12.08 -21.25 -10.51
C GLU A 17 11.15 -20.22 -11.17
N GLN A 18 11.21 -20.12 -12.51
CA GLN A 18 10.40 -19.20 -13.34
C GLN A 18 8.92 -19.21 -12.96
N LYS A 19 8.34 -20.40 -12.76
CA LYS A 19 6.93 -20.58 -12.38
C LYS A 19 6.53 -19.78 -11.12
N SER A 20 7.45 -19.57 -10.18
CA SER A 20 7.17 -18.78 -8.98
C SER A 20 7.05 -17.28 -9.26
N ILE A 21 7.72 -16.79 -10.30
CA ILE A 21 7.62 -15.41 -10.79
C ILE A 21 6.32 -15.26 -11.56
N ASP A 22 6.00 -16.21 -12.45
CA ASP A 22 4.80 -16.18 -13.29
C ASP A 22 3.52 -16.11 -12.45
N MET A 23 3.46 -16.87 -11.34
CA MET A 23 2.36 -16.81 -10.37
C MET A 23 2.11 -15.42 -9.74
N VAL A 24 3.10 -14.52 -9.79
CA VAL A 24 2.97 -13.14 -9.31
C VAL A 24 2.70 -12.19 -10.47
N VAL A 25 3.41 -12.37 -11.59
CA VAL A 25 3.37 -11.47 -12.74
C VAL A 25 2.05 -11.61 -13.50
N GLU A 26 1.61 -12.83 -13.82
CA GLU A 26 0.42 -13.06 -14.64
C GLU A 26 -0.87 -12.48 -14.04
N PRO A 27 -1.14 -12.60 -12.72
CA PRO A 27 -2.31 -11.95 -12.14
C PRO A 27 -2.13 -10.42 -12.08
N ALA A 28 -0.90 -9.93 -11.85
CA ALA A 28 -0.64 -8.51 -11.72
C ALA A 28 -0.86 -7.75 -13.04
N VAL A 29 -0.45 -8.31 -14.19
CA VAL A 29 -0.64 -7.67 -15.51
C VAL A 29 -2.10 -7.45 -15.87
N ARG A 30 -3.04 -8.21 -15.27
CA ARG A 30 -4.49 -8.02 -15.45
C ARG A 30 -5.01 -6.69 -14.87
N LEU A 31 -4.21 -5.99 -14.06
CA LEU A 31 -4.53 -4.64 -13.59
C LEU A 31 -4.39 -3.57 -14.68
N GLY A 32 -3.78 -3.91 -15.84
CA GLY A 32 -3.66 -3.02 -16.99
C GLY A 32 -3.01 -1.68 -16.62
N GLU A 33 -3.62 -0.58 -17.06
CA GLU A 33 -3.12 0.78 -16.81
C GLU A 33 -3.02 1.16 -15.33
N LYS A 34 -3.70 0.43 -14.43
CA LYS A 34 -3.61 0.65 -12.97
C LYS A 34 -2.40 -0.03 -12.34
N LEU A 35 -1.67 -0.85 -13.10
CA LEU A 35 -0.50 -1.56 -12.61
C LEU A 35 0.68 -0.59 -12.42
N GLY A 36 1.00 -0.32 -11.15
CA GLY A 36 2.31 0.23 -10.77
C GLY A 36 3.39 -0.85 -10.66
N PRO A 37 4.62 -0.50 -10.26
CA PRO A 37 5.71 -1.46 -10.15
C PRO A 37 5.41 -2.64 -9.21
N ILE A 38 5.97 -3.81 -9.51
CA ILE A 38 5.98 -4.97 -8.62
C ILE A 38 7.19 -4.87 -7.69
N LEU A 39 6.95 -4.86 -6.38
CA LEU A 39 7.98 -4.69 -5.35
C LEU A 39 8.41 -6.02 -4.73
N PHE A 40 9.69 -6.37 -4.85
CA PHE A 40 10.32 -7.42 -4.05
C PHE A 40 11.05 -6.80 -2.85
N GLN A 41 10.50 -7.00 -1.65
CA GLN A 41 11.09 -6.52 -0.40
C GLN A 41 11.84 -7.67 0.28
N LEU A 42 13.14 -7.52 0.51
CA LEU A 42 13.94 -8.52 1.23
C LEU A 42 13.91 -8.30 2.75
N GLN A 43 14.26 -9.32 3.51
CA GLN A 43 14.32 -9.25 4.97
C GLN A 43 15.64 -8.66 5.46
N ALA A 44 15.64 -8.10 6.68
CA ALA A 44 16.85 -7.49 7.26
C ALA A 44 17.95 -8.51 7.54
N ASN A 45 17.63 -9.79 7.78
CA ASN A 45 18.61 -10.86 7.98
C ASN A 45 19.07 -11.52 6.67
N PHE A 46 18.58 -11.05 5.53
CA PHE A 46 19.02 -11.54 4.23
C PHE A 46 20.21 -10.71 3.77
N HIS A 47 21.40 -11.28 3.89
CA HIS A 47 22.67 -10.68 3.46
C HIS A 47 22.90 -10.88 1.95
N LEU A 48 23.74 -10.03 1.36
CA LEU A 48 24.13 -10.06 -0.05
C LEU A 48 24.49 -11.47 -0.54
N ASP A 49 23.88 -11.83 -1.65
CA ASP A 49 24.24 -12.95 -2.52
C ASP A 49 24.06 -12.44 -3.96
N LEU A 50 25.14 -11.90 -4.54
CA LEU A 50 25.10 -11.18 -5.80
C LEU A 50 24.73 -12.11 -6.97
N GLU A 51 25.29 -13.32 -6.99
CA GLU A 51 24.97 -14.29 -8.04
C GLU A 51 23.51 -14.72 -7.98
N ARG A 52 22.96 -14.92 -6.78
CA ARG A 52 21.55 -15.25 -6.63
C ARG A 52 20.65 -14.11 -7.12
N LEU A 53 21.01 -12.87 -6.82
CA LEU A 53 20.29 -11.71 -7.34
C LEU A 53 20.34 -11.73 -8.88
N ALA A 54 21.53 -11.87 -9.48
CA ALA A 54 21.70 -11.90 -10.92
C ALA A 54 20.85 -13.00 -11.59
N ARG A 55 20.88 -14.23 -11.06
CA ARG A 55 20.03 -15.33 -11.55
C ARG A 55 18.54 -15.00 -11.44
N PHE A 56 18.12 -14.37 -10.35
CA PHE A 56 16.73 -13.97 -10.18
C PHE A 56 16.30 -12.87 -11.13
N LEU A 57 17.12 -11.82 -11.32
CA LEU A 57 16.80 -10.72 -12.22
C LEU A 57 16.72 -11.19 -13.68
N ALA A 58 17.55 -12.16 -14.09
CA ALA A 58 17.50 -12.75 -15.43
C ALA A 58 16.20 -13.50 -15.75
N MET A 59 15.42 -13.90 -14.73
CA MET A 59 14.11 -14.53 -14.90
C MET A 59 12.95 -13.52 -14.96
N LEU A 60 13.20 -12.26 -14.62
CA LEU A 60 12.16 -11.23 -14.67
C LEU A 60 11.94 -10.80 -16.13
N PRO A 61 10.69 -10.71 -16.59
CA PRO A 61 10.40 -10.16 -17.92
C PRO A 61 10.71 -8.66 -17.97
N ASP A 62 10.83 -8.09 -19.17
CA ASP A 62 11.02 -6.64 -19.35
C ASP A 62 9.80 -5.81 -18.88
N HIS A 63 8.62 -6.44 -18.88
CA HIS A 63 7.36 -5.86 -18.41
C HIS A 63 6.59 -6.84 -17.52
N PRO A 64 5.96 -6.36 -16.41
CA PRO A 64 5.82 -4.97 -15.97
C PRO A 64 7.08 -4.40 -15.31
N ARG A 65 7.02 -3.18 -14.75
CA ARG A 65 8.15 -2.59 -14.01
C ARG A 65 8.37 -3.26 -12.65
N PHE A 66 9.63 -3.41 -12.25
CA PHE A 66 10.01 -4.03 -10.97
C PHE A 66 10.80 -3.09 -10.07
N ALA A 67 10.65 -3.25 -8.76
CA ALA A 67 11.43 -2.54 -7.75
C ALA A 67 11.91 -3.49 -6.65
N PHE A 68 13.08 -3.21 -6.07
CA PHE A 68 13.67 -3.98 -4.96
C PHE A 68 13.90 -3.11 -3.74
N GLU A 69 13.40 -3.54 -2.58
CA GLU A 69 13.71 -2.93 -1.27
C GLU A 69 14.63 -3.87 -0.48
N PHE A 70 15.90 -3.50 -0.37
CA PHE A 70 16.85 -4.20 0.49
C PHE A 70 16.80 -3.66 1.92
N ARG A 71 16.89 -4.56 2.89
CA ARG A 71 16.81 -4.21 4.32
C ARG A 71 18.10 -4.47 5.10
N HIS A 72 19.13 -4.97 4.41
CA HIS A 72 20.47 -5.17 4.94
C HIS A 72 21.46 -4.32 4.12
N ASP A 73 22.41 -3.70 4.80
CA ASP A 73 23.35 -2.73 4.21
C ASP A 73 24.31 -3.36 3.18
N SER A 74 24.65 -4.64 3.33
CA SER A 74 25.51 -5.35 2.38
C SER A 74 24.97 -5.39 0.95
N TRP A 75 23.68 -5.13 0.72
CA TRP A 75 23.12 -4.98 -0.62
C TRP A 75 23.32 -3.60 -1.24
N LEU A 76 23.64 -2.58 -0.45
CA LEU A 76 23.72 -1.18 -0.90
C LEU A 76 25.13 -0.82 -1.39
N ILE A 77 25.65 -1.64 -2.31
CA ILE A 77 26.96 -1.47 -2.93
C ILE A 77 26.84 -1.18 -4.43
N PRO A 78 27.86 -0.58 -5.07
CA PRO A 78 27.82 -0.24 -6.49
C PRO A 78 27.46 -1.42 -7.40
N ALA A 79 28.04 -2.61 -7.16
CA ALA A 79 27.79 -3.80 -7.98
C ALA A 79 26.30 -4.21 -8.02
N VAL A 80 25.56 -4.05 -6.92
CA VAL A 80 24.11 -4.31 -6.90
C VAL A 80 23.37 -3.23 -7.69
N CYS A 81 23.76 -1.96 -7.55
CA CYS A 81 23.14 -0.86 -8.29
C CYS A 81 23.34 -1.00 -9.80
N ASP A 82 24.54 -1.40 -10.23
CA ASP A 82 24.86 -1.64 -11.64
C ASP A 82 24.08 -2.81 -12.21
N LEU A 83 23.95 -3.90 -11.44
CA LEU A 83 23.14 -5.04 -11.82
C LEU A 83 21.65 -4.64 -11.97
N LEU A 84 21.10 -3.85 -11.05
CA LEU A 84 19.73 -3.34 -11.18
C LEU A 84 19.56 -2.44 -12.42
N ARG A 85 20.54 -1.56 -12.72
CA ARG A 85 20.54 -0.71 -13.92
C ARG A 85 20.52 -1.52 -15.20
N ALA A 86 21.33 -2.57 -15.29
CA ALA A 86 21.38 -3.44 -16.44
C ALA A 86 20.01 -4.08 -16.76
N HIS A 87 19.21 -4.36 -15.73
CA HIS A 87 17.84 -4.90 -15.87
C HIS A 87 16.73 -3.82 -15.82
N ARG A 88 17.08 -2.53 -15.74
CA ARG A 88 16.11 -1.41 -15.58
C ARG A 88 15.20 -1.54 -14.35
N ILE A 89 15.68 -2.16 -13.28
CA ILE A 89 14.92 -2.40 -12.04
C ILE A 89 15.20 -1.29 -11.04
N ALA A 90 14.14 -0.73 -10.43
CA ALA A 90 14.32 0.37 -9.49
C ALA A 90 14.79 -0.12 -8.12
N LEU A 91 15.84 0.49 -7.59
CA LEU A 91 16.16 0.44 -6.19
C LEU A 91 15.12 1.26 -5.42
N CYS A 92 14.42 0.61 -4.50
CA CYS A 92 13.53 1.29 -3.58
C CYS A 92 14.35 2.07 -2.56
N ILE A 93 14.03 3.35 -2.39
CA ILE A 93 14.60 4.19 -1.34
C ILE A 93 13.62 4.19 -0.16
N PRO A 94 13.88 3.43 0.93
CA PRO A 94 13.03 3.46 2.10
C PRO A 94 13.31 4.71 2.94
N ASP A 95 12.29 5.26 3.58
CA ASP A 95 12.43 6.24 4.64
C ASP A 95 11.99 5.66 5.97
N HIS A 96 12.98 5.25 6.76
CA HIS A 96 12.81 4.75 8.12
C HIS A 96 14.13 4.99 8.88
N PRO A 97 14.11 5.41 10.16
CA PRO A 97 15.33 5.78 10.89
C PRO A 97 16.32 4.62 11.06
N LYS A 98 15.80 3.39 11.12
CA LYS A 98 16.59 2.16 11.31
C LYS A 98 16.87 1.37 10.03
N MET A 99 16.49 1.89 8.86
CA MET A 99 16.74 1.17 7.60
C MET A 99 17.89 1.80 6.84
N PRO A 100 18.79 1.00 6.28
CA PRO A 100 19.85 1.52 5.41
C PRO A 100 19.22 2.03 4.11
N LYS A 101 19.78 3.10 3.55
CA LYS A 101 19.34 3.67 2.27
C LYS A 101 20.49 4.37 1.56
N VAL A 102 20.45 4.31 0.23
CA VAL A 102 21.26 5.14 -0.67
C VAL A 102 20.31 5.82 -1.65
N PHE A 103 20.69 6.97 -2.19
CA PHE A 103 19.85 7.76 -3.11
C PHE A 103 20.19 7.49 -4.58
N GLU A 104 20.41 6.22 -4.91
CA GLU A 104 20.72 5.78 -6.27
C GLU A 104 19.45 5.57 -7.09
N ILE A 105 19.48 6.01 -8.36
CA ILE A 105 18.43 5.73 -9.34
C ILE A 105 18.97 4.67 -10.30
N THR A 106 18.31 3.53 -10.36
CA THR A 106 18.74 2.36 -11.14
C THR A 106 17.76 1.98 -12.26
N SER A 107 16.79 2.85 -12.56
CA SER A 107 15.74 2.61 -13.55
C SER A 107 15.31 3.92 -14.19
N ASP A 108 14.39 3.86 -15.16
CA ASP A 108 13.69 5.02 -15.73
C ASP A 108 12.64 5.62 -14.77
N PHE A 109 12.52 5.07 -13.56
CA PHE A 109 11.70 5.62 -12.48
C PHE A 109 12.40 5.58 -11.12
N ALA A 110 12.03 6.53 -10.26
CA ALA A 110 12.35 6.53 -8.84
C ALA A 110 11.21 5.87 -8.03
N TYR A 111 11.58 5.10 -7.00
CA TYR A 111 10.64 4.40 -6.15
C TYR A 111 10.96 4.65 -4.67
N VAL A 112 10.05 5.28 -3.94
CA VAL A 112 10.23 5.67 -2.54
C VAL A 112 9.16 5.01 -1.67
N ARG A 113 9.57 4.51 -0.50
CA ARG A 113 8.65 4.01 0.52
C ARG A 113 8.83 4.73 1.85
N MET A 114 7.83 5.51 2.21
CA MET A 114 7.76 6.27 3.46
C MET A 114 7.23 5.33 4.55
N HIS A 115 8.12 4.78 5.38
CA HIS A 115 7.75 3.82 6.42
C HIS A 115 7.50 4.49 7.76
N LEU A 116 8.43 5.33 8.21
CA LEU A 116 8.32 6.06 9.47
C LEU A 116 9.26 7.28 9.47
N PRO A 117 8.83 8.45 9.97
CA PRO A 117 9.73 9.58 10.19
C PRO A 117 10.71 9.30 11.35
N SER A 118 11.67 10.20 11.53
CA SER A 118 12.57 10.19 12.69
C SER A 118 11.87 10.46 14.03
N GLN A 119 10.72 11.13 14.00
CA GLN A 119 9.96 11.52 15.18
C GLN A 119 8.47 11.28 14.95
N GLY A 120 7.82 10.60 15.89
CA GLY A 120 6.38 10.31 15.83
C GLY A 120 5.98 9.31 14.73
N LEU A 121 4.68 9.27 14.44
CA LEU A 121 4.09 8.34 13.46
C LEU A 121 3.80 9.00 12.09
N GLY A 122 3.75 10.34 12.06
CA GLY A 122 3.46 11.12 10.86
C GLY A 122 4.57 12.10 10.51
N TYR A 123 4.80 12.30 9.21
CA TYR A 123 5.89 13.14 8.70
C TYR A 123 5.58 14.64 8.86
N GLY A 124 4.35 15.05 8.57
CA GLY A 124 4.00 16.47 8.48
C GLY A 124 4.76 17.19 7.34
N LYS A 125 4.38 18.45 7.06
CA LYS A 125 4.87 19.18 5.87
C LYS A 125 6.39 19.34 5.83
N ARG A 126 7.01 19.72 6.96
CA ARG A 126 8.46 19.98 7.02
C ARG A 126 9.29 18.74 6.72
N ALA A 127 8.92 17.58 7.25
CA ALA A 127 9.68 16.34 6.99
C ALA A 127 9.43 15.79 5.58
N LEU A 128 8.30 16.12 4.95
CA LEU A 128 8.00 15.74 3.57
C LEU A 128 8.66 16.65 2.53
N GLN A 129 8.97 17.91 2.88
CA GLN A 129 9.51 18.87 1.91
C GLN A 129 10.79 18.37 1.20
N PRO A 130 11.81 17.83 1.90
CA PRO A 130 12.99 17.30 1.22
C PRO A 130 12.70 16.15 0.25
N TRP A 131 11.63 15.37 0.50
CA TRP A 131 11.20 14.30 -0.40
C TRP A 131 10.45 14.84 -1.60
N ALA A 132 9.63 15.87 -1.41
CA ALA A 132 8.96 16.58 -2.50
C ALA A 132 9.96 17.25 -3.44
N ASP A 133 11.01 17.88 -2.89
CA ASP A 133 12.07 18.52 -3.68
C ASP A 133 12.84 17.48 -4.52
N ARG A 134 13.21 16.33 -3.92
CA ARG A 134 13.83 15.21 -4.65
C ARG A 134 12.92 14.67 -5.75
N ALA A 135 11.64 14.45 -5.45
CA ALA A 135 10.66 14.00 -6.43
C ALA A 135 10.54 14.99 -7.60
N GLY A 136 10.55 16.29 -7.31
CA GLY A 136 10.58 17.35 -8.32
C GLY A 136 11.84 17.29 -9.20
N ALA A 137 13.02 17.13 -8.58
CA ALA A 137 14.28 17.02 -9.29
C ALA A 137 14.35 15.75 -10.19
N TRP A 138 13.86 14.60 -9.70
CA TRP A 138 13.78 13.39 -10.51
C TRP A 138 12.81 13.53 -11.70
N ARG A 139 11.66 14.17 -11.49
CA ARG A 139 10.70 14.49 -12.56
C ARG A 139 11.31 15.43 -13.60
N ALA A 140 12.06 16.45 -13.18
CA ALA A 140 12.74 17.37 -14.08
C ALA A 140 13.78 16.67 -14.99
N ARG A 141 14.29 15.50 -14.55
CA ARG A 141 15.15 14.62 -15.34
C ARG A 141 14.39 13.65 -16.25
N GLY A 142 13.06 13.73 -16.32
CA GLY A 142 12.21 12.86 -17.14
C GLY A 142 11.85 11.52 -16.49
N LEU A 143 12.13 11.32 -15.19
CA LEU A 143 11.83 10.07 -14.51
C LEU A 143 10.37 10.01 -14.06
N ASP A 144 9.79 8.81 -14.12
CA ASP A 144 8.61 8.52 -13.33
C ASP A 144 8.94 8.47 -11.84
N VAL A 145 8.03 8.91 -10.97
CA VAL A 145 8.26 8.93 -9.52
C VAL A 145 7.08 8.29 -8.81
N PHE A 146 7.36 7.21 -8.08
CA PHE A 146 6.42 6.51 -7.23
C PHE A 146 6.79 6.74 -5.76
N VAL A 147 5.86 7.29 -4.99
CA VAL A 147 6.01 7.47 -3.53
C VAL A 147 4.85 6.76 -2.85
N TYR A 148 5.17 5.79 -2.00
CA TYR A 148 4.18 5.02 -1.23
C TYR A 148 4.35 5.28 0.26
N PHE A 149 3.26 5.66 0.92
CA PHE A 149 3.19 5.79 2.37
C PHE A 149 2.75 4.46 2.99
N ASN A 150 3.47 4.04 4.03
CA ASN A 150 3.25 2.81 4.76
C ASN A 150 3.28 3.04 6.28
N ASN A 151 3.22 4.31 6.71
CA ASN A 151 3.04 4.72 8.11
C ASN A 151 1.54 4.73 8.46
N ASP A 152 0.89 3.57 8.35
CA ASP A 152 -0.58 3.44 8.44
C ASP A 152 -1.13 3.59 9.85
N MET A 153 -0.26 3.54 10.87
CA MET A 153 -0.64 3.74 12.27
C MET A 153 -1.41 5.06 12.40
N GLU A 154 -2.59 5.03 13.04
CA GLU A 154 -3.47 6.18 13.24
C GLU A 154 -3.88 6.94 11.97
N GLY A 155 -3.77 6.29 10.80
CA GLY A 155 -4.13 6.88 9.50
C GLY A 155 -3.16 7.96 9.02
N HIS A 156 -1.92 8.00 9.53
CA HIS A 156 -0.94 9.01 9.15
C HIS A 156 -0.56 8.95 7.67
N ALA A 157 -0.48 7.76 7.07
CA ALA A 157 -0.17 7.58 5.64
C ALA A 157 -1.08 8.43 4.72
N ILE A 158 -2.40 8.45 4.98
CA ILE A 158 -3.36 9.22 4.18
C ILE A 158 -3.14 10.72 4.39
N LYS A 159 -2.99 11.14 5.66
CA LYS A 159 -2.75 12.54 6.02
C LYS A 159 -1.48 13.05 5.35
N ASP A 160 -0.37 12.33 5.47
CA ASP A 160 0.94 12.69 4.91
C ASP A 160 0.96 12.71 3.38
N ALA A 161 0.30 11.74 2.74
CA ALA A 161 0.11 11.78 1.29
C ALA A 161 -0.66 13.04 0.82
N SER A 162 -1.54 13.58 1.68
CA SER A 162 -2.34 14.78 1.39
C SER A 162 -1.71 16.11 1.85
N HIS A 163 -0.72 16.07 2.76
CA HIS A 163 -0.13 17.26 3.39
C HIS A 163 0.68 18.13 2.42
N GLN A 164 1.22 17.52 1.36
CA GLN A 164 2.08 18.18 0.39
C GLN A 164 1.50 18.05 -1.02
N ARG A 165 1.66 19.10 -1.83
CA ARG A 165 1.36 19.03 -3.25
C ARG A 165 2.50 18.29 -3.95
N TRP A 166 2.35 16.99 -4.09
CA TRP A 166 3.27 16.17 -4.87
C TRP A 166 3.17 16.53 -6.36
N PRO A 167 4.28 16.71 -7.09
CA PRO A 167 4.26 16.96 -8.53
C PRO A 167 3.47 15.84 -9.24
N ASN A 168 2.29 16.20 -9.76
CA ASN A 168 1.33 15.31 -10.45
C ASN A 168 1.04 13.97 -9.73
N ALA A 169 0.49 14.01 -8.53
CA ALA A 169 -0.10 12.85 -7.86
C ALA A 169 -1.29 12.26 -8.67
N GLN A 170 -1.03 11.45 -9.69
CA GLN A 170 -2.09 10.84 -10.51
C GLN A 170 -2.89 9.74 -9.78
N GLY A 171 -2.40 9.22 -8.64
CA GLY A 171 -3.05 8.11 -7.92
C GLY A 171 -3.79 8.47 -6.64
N PHE A 172 -3.26 9.39 -5.82
CA PHE A 172 -3.77 9.60 -4.45
C PHE A 172 -4.98 10.54 -4.40
N THR A 173 -5.06 11.53 -5.28
CA THR A 173 -6.10 12.55 -5.20
C THR A 173 -7.47 12.00 -5.57
N ARG A 174 -7.57 10.93 -6.38
CA ARG A 174 -8.87 10.35 -6.77
C ARG A 174 -9.47 9.48 -5.67
N LEU A 175 -8.68 8.60 -5.03
CA LEU A 175 -9.19 7.74 -3.95
C LEU A 175 -9.44 8.53 -2.65
N ALA A 176 -8.55 9.45 -2.28
CA ALA A 176 -8.76 10.31 -1.11
C ALA A 176 -9.96 11.26 -1.31
N ARG A 177 -10.15 11.79 -2.53
CA ARG A 177 -11.35 12.56 -2.90
C ARG A 177 -12.59 11.67 -2.93
N TYR A 178 -12.52 10.43 -3.41
CA TYR A 178 -13.64 9.49 -3.44
C TYR A 178 -14.06 9.03 -2.04
N VAL A 179 -13.10 8.76 -1.14
CA VAL A 179 -13.36 8.43 0.28
C VAL A 179 -13.89 9.64 1.02
N LYS A 180 -13.36 10.84 0.75
CA LYS A 180 -13.86 12.11 1.32
C LYS A 180 -15.26 12.45 0.78
N GLU A 181 -15.51 12.28 -0.52
CA GLU A 181 -16.83 12.43 -1.14
C GLU A 181 -17.83 11.39 -0.62
N LEU A 182 -17.43 10.15 -0.36
CA LEU A 182 -18.27 9.13 0.28
C LEU A 182 -18.57 9.45 1.76
N ALA A 183 -17.61 10.05 2.48
CA ALA A 183 -17.79 10.47 3.86
C ALA A 183 -18.63 11.76 3.98
N GLU A 184 -18.58 12.64 2.99
CA GLU A 184 -19.25 13.94 2.96
C GLU A 184 -20.60 13.94 2.21
N ARG A 185 -20.91 12.88 1.44
CA ARG A 185 -22.22 12.68 0.81
C ARG A 185 -23.05 11.70 1.64
N PRO A 186 -24.08 12.13 2.38
CA PRO A 186 -25.03 11.21 2.97
C PRO A 186 -25.87 10.60 1.83
N ALA A 187 -25.42 9.50 1.24
CA ALA A 187 -26.22 8.73 0.30
C ALA A 187 -27.27 7.93 1.10
N TRP A 188 -28.40 8.55 1.38
CA TRP A 188 -29.59 7.89 1.88
C TRP A 188 -30.14 6.98 0.78
N MET A 189 -29.85 5.68 0.84
CA MET A 189 -30.58 4.71 0.01
C MET A 189 -31.88 4.32 0.73
N MET A 190 -32.99 4.86 0.26
CA MET A 190 -34.33 4.45 0.66
C MET A 190 -34.63 3.08 0.06
N ALA A 191 -34.72 2.03 0.89
CA ALA A 191 -35.29 0.77 0.45
C ALA A 191 -36.82 0.90 0.32
N ARG A 192 -37.42 0.24 -0.68
CA ARG A 192 -38.87 0.27 -1.03
C ARG A 192 -39.84 -0.14 0.10
N THR A 193 -39.36 -0.43 1.30
CA THR A 193 -40.13 -0.86 2.48
C THR A 193 -40.27 0.21 3.56
N GLY A 194 -39.82 1.45 3.32
CA GLY A 194 -39.87 2.56 4.31
C GLY A 194 -38.84 2.44 5.43
N ARG A 195 -37.82 1.60 5.26
CA ARG A 195 -36.68 1.44 6.19
C ARG A 195 -35.42 2.01 5.55
N VAL A 196 -34.66 2.80 6.33
CA VAL A 196 -33.37 3.35 5.89
C VAL A 196 -32.27 2.34 6.22
N ALA A 197 -31.53 1.90 5.20
CA ALA A 197 -30.35 1.05 5.37
C ALA A 197 -29.08 1.86 5.12
N VAL A 198 -28.21 1.93 6.12
CA VAL A 198 -26.90 2.55 5.99
C VAL A 198 -25.85 1.45 5.90
N LEU A 199 -25.11 1.44 4.79
CA LEU A 199 -23.90 0.65 4.66
C LEU A 199 -22.75 1.46 5.28
N VAL A 200 -22.25 1.01 6.42
CA VAL A 200 -21.06 1.59 7.04
C VAL A 200 -19.90 0.66 6.75
N GLY A 201 -18.99 1.10 5.87
CA GLY A 201 -17.74 0.41 5.58
C GLY A 201 -16.60 1.09 6.33
N VAL A 202 -16.01 0.41 7.31
CA VAL A 202 -14.79 0.89 7.97
C VAL A 202 -13.63 0.02 7.49
N LEU A 203 -12.66 0.65 6.84
CA LEU A 203 -11.41 0.00 6.48
C LEU A 203 -10.53 -0.05 7.73
N MET A 204 -10.22 -1.26 8.21
CA MET A 204 -9.35 -1.45 9.36
C MET A 204 -8.07 -2.17 8.94
N CYS A 205 -6.92 -1.62 9.33
CA CYS A 205 -5.64 -2.30 9.23
C CYS A 205 -5.39 -3.04 10.54
N LEU A 206 -5.39 -4.38 10.49
CA LEU A 206 -5.08 -5.24 11.64
C LEU A 206 -3.74 -5.96 11.41
N PRO A 207 -3.07 -6.46 12.48
CA PRO A 207 -1.86 -7.25 12.34
C PRO A 207 -2.18 -8.55 11.58
N GLY A 208 -1.83 -8.60 10.29
CA GLY A 208 -2.15 -9.73 9.39
C GLY A 208 -2.79 -9.34 8.06
N GLY A 209 -3.23 -8.08 7.89
CA GLY A 209 -3.75 -7.61 6.61
C GLY A 209 -4.71 -6.43 6.68
N VAL A 210 -5.23 -6.05 5.51
CA VAL A 210 -6.28 -5.04 5.38
C VAL A 210 -7.62 -5.75 5.45
N GLY A 211 -8.44 -5.40 6.44
CA GLY A 211 -9.80 -5.88 6.59
C GLY A 211 -10.81 -4.79 6.21
N LEU A 212 -11.85 -5.15 5.47
CA LEU A 212 -13.03 -4.30 5.30
C LEU A 212 -14.12 -4.82 6.22
N VAL A 213 -14.53 -4.00 7.20
CA VAL A 213 -15.70 -4.29 8.02
C VAL A 213 -16.90 -3.67 7.33
N LEU A 214 -17.82 -4.51 6.86
CA LEU A 214 -19.10 -4.07 6.32
C LEU A 214 -20.18 -4.32 7.36
N GLY A 215 -20.79 -3.24 7.85
CA GLY A 215 -21.93 -3.29 8.75
C GLY A 215 -23.18 -2.68 8.10
N PHE A 216 -24.34 -3.31 8.33
CA PHE A 216 -25.64 -2.74 7.98
C PHE A 216 -26.32 -2.23 9.25
N ILE A 217 -26.62 -0.93 9.27
CA ILE A 217 -27.45 -0.33 10.32
C ILE A 217 -28.81 -0.01 9.70
N LEU A 218 -29.86 -0.61 10.26
CA LEU A 218 -31.24 -0.24 9.95
C LEU A 218 -31.78 0.71 11.01
N ARG A 219 -32.47 1.76 10.55
CA ARG A 219 -33.31 2.60 11.40
C ARG A 219 -34.77 2.30 11.13
N ASP A 220 -35.51 1.96 12.17
CA ASP A 220 -36.97 1.80 12.12
C ASP A 220 -37.66 3.17 12.33
N HIS A 221 -38.86 3.36 11.77
CA HIS A 221 -39.74 4.54 11.92
C HIS A 221 -39.91 5.09 13.35
N ARG A 222 -39.71 4.27 14.39
CA ARG A 222 -39.76 4.65 15.82
C ARG A 222 -38.42 5.07 16.41
N GLY A 223 -37.37 5.22 15.59
CA GLY A 223 -36.05 5.71 16.02
C GLY A 223 -35.16 4.67 16.71
N SER A 224 -35.55 3.39 16.73
CA SER A 224 -34.70 2.31 17.23
C SER A 224 -33.67 1.88 16.16
N TRP A 225 -32.44 1.62 16.59
CA TRP A 225 -31.34 1.16 15.72
C TRP A 225 -31.18 -0.36 15.82
N LEU A 226 -31.12 -1.03 14.67
CA LEU A 226 -30.87 -2.46 14.57
C LEU A 226 -29.60 -2.69 13.74
N VAL A 227 -28.59 -3.34 14.32
CA VAL A 227 -27.41 -3.80 13.57
C VAL A 227 -27.73 -5.20 13.06
N LEU A 228 -27.75 -5.38 11.75
CA LEU A 228 -28.17 -6.65 11.12
C LEU A 228 -27.03 -7.62 10.82
N GLY A 229 -25.78 -7.20 10.99
CA GLY A 229 -24.62 -8.09 10.85
C GLY A 229 -23.32 -7.31 10.79
N MET A 230 -22.24 -7.99 11.19
CA MET A 230 -20.87 -7.48 11.14
C MET A 230 -20.05 -8.49 10.34
N GLY A 231 -19.72 -8.17 9.10
CA GLY A 231 -18.88 -8.99 8.24
C GLY A 231 -17.45 -8.47 8.25
N LEU A 232 -16.47 -9.33 8.54
CA LEU A 232 -15.06 -9.00 8.45
C LEU A 232 -14.48 -9.63 7.19
N LEU A 233 -14.20 -8.82 6.18
CA LEU A 233 -13.60 -9.29 4.93
C LEU A 233 -12.09 -9.03 4.97
N PHE A 234 -11.29 -10.07 5.19
CA PHE A 234 -9.84 -9.98 5.05
C PHE A 234 -9.47 -9.96 3.57
N LEU A 235 -9.13 -8.77 3.05
CA LEU A 235 -8.79 -8.57 1.64
C LEU A 235 -7.47 -9.27 1.25
N THR A 236 -6.67 -9.68 2.23
CA THR A 236 -5.34 -10.25 2.01
C THR A 236 -5.27 -11.78 2.10
N THR A 237 -6.28 -12.46 2.68
CA THR A 237 -6.25 -13.92 2.89
C THR A 237 -7.45 -14.67 2.29
N GLY A 238 -8.50 -13.98 1.83
CA GLY A 238 -9.65 -14.60 1.15
C GLY A 238 -10.58 -15.44 2.03
N LEU A 239 -10.28 -15.63 3.33
CA LEU A 239 -11.17 -16.27 4.31
C LEU A 239 -12.02 -15.20 5.00
N GLY A 240 -13.32 -15.20 4.73
CA GLY A 240 -14.31 -14.42 5.46
C GLY A 240 -15.10 -15.31 6.41
N TYR A 241 -15.13 -14.99 7.70
CA TYR A 241 -16.16 -15.49 8.60
C TYR A 241 -17.35 -14.54 8.55
N ILE A 242 -18.54 -15.08 8.27
CA ILE A 242 -19.81 -14.36 8.41
C ILE A 242 -20.47 -14.88 9.68
N ALA A 243 -20.41 -14.10 10.76
CA ALA A 243 -21.21 -14.36 11.95
C ALA A 243 -22.51 -13.54 11.87
N TRP A 244 -23.66 -14.21 11.85
CA TRP A 244 -24.96 -13.56 11.98
C TRP A 244 -25.30 -13.39 13.46
N GLY A 245 -25.39 -12.14 13.90
CA GLY A 245 -25.91 -11.79 15.21
C GLY A 245 -26.65 -10.47 15.13
N ALA A 246 -27.95 -10.47 15.43
CA ALA A 246 -28.75 -9.27 15.51
C ALA A 246 -28.75 -8.76 16.96
N MET A 247 -28.22 -7.56 17.19
CA MET A 247 -28.24 -6.92 18.50
C MET A 247 -29.01 -5.60 18.43
N ARG A 248 -30.01 -5.44 19.30
CA ARG A 248 -30.84 -4.23 19.38
C ARG A 248 -30.15 -3.20 20.27
N LEU A 249 -29.57 -2.16 19.68
CA LEU A 249 -28.95 -1.07 20.42
C LEU A 249 -30.05 -0.19 21.04
N ARG A 250 -30.21 -0.24 22.36
CA ARG A 250 -31.02 0.76 23.08
C ARG A 250 -30.25 2.09 23.06
N SER A 251 -30.97 3.16 22.73
CA SER A 251 -30.44 4.48 22.38
C SER A 251 -29.30 4.97 23.29
N LEU A 252 -28.13 5.21 22.70
CA LEU A 252 -27.11 6.08 23.30
C LEU A 252 -27.66 7.52 23.28
N ARG A 253 -28.19 7.98 24.42
CA ARG A 253 -28.45 9.41 24.61
C ARG A 253 -27.11 10.12 24.75
N ARG A 254 -26.90 11.20 23.99
CA ARG A 254 -25.75 12.09 24.18
C ARG A 254 -25.77 12.65 25.61
N PRO A 255 -24.64 12.73 26.33
CA PRO A 255 -24.55 13.55 27.53
C PRO A 255 -24.73 15.02 27.11
N ALA A 256 -25.42 15.78 27.97
CA ALA A 256 -25.56 17.23 27.87
C ALA A 256 -24.23 17.95 28.16
#